data_AF-A0A2M9P1M4-F1
#
_entry.id   AF-A0A2M9P1M4-F1
#
_cell.length_a   1.000
_cell.length_b   1.000
_cell.length_c   1.000
_cell.angle_alpha   90.00
_cell.angle_beta   90.00
_cell.angle_gamma   90.00
#
_symmetry.space_group_name_H-M   'P 1'
#
loop_
_entity.id
_entity.type
_entity.pdbx_description
1 polymer ?
#
loop_
_entity_poly.entity_id
_entity_poly.type
_entity_poly.pdbx_seq_one_letter_code
_entity_poly.pdbx_strand_id
1 'polypeptide(L)'
;MKKLALVSSLLLMSVLFLAGCSDEPSPEERFAAYTKLWNKQDFTKMYEYLSPETKKEISADEFAERYEKIYKGIEVDQLKVNYKQPKEEKKHKDGEEVNLAYTVDMSTMAGEVNSDHQATLIKEGEGDQENWYIKWDESYIFPQLKAGEKISVQTYPAIRGEIVDRNERGLAMNGTVSEVGIVPEKMTNETETVKKVAGMLNMSTDEIDKKLTQSWVKPGYFVPIKKMSSDNTAALEKLLAIPGVSVNNTEARIYPYKESTAHLIGYVGAASAEDLEKLQGKGYTASDDIGKRGLEEVLEGRLKGKPGGKIYIRTEAGEEKVIAEKPAEEGETITLTIDAELQKDIFKQYKNEAGSATALDPVTGETLALVSSPSFDPNKYIFGITKEEQKALEEDSRKPLLNRFSSTFAPGSTIKALTAAIALKNGVDPNEAIKIQGKTWAKSTWKDHSITRVSDPGVPIDMEKALIYSDNIYFAQKALGLGKEKFTSGLKAFGFDEPLNYDYPIKA
;
A
#
# COMPACT_ATOMS: atom_id res chain seq x y z
N MET A 1 94.07 12.31 28.71
CA MET A 1 94.35 13.66 28.17
C MET A 1 93.23 14.60 28.61
N LYS A 2 93.63 15.64 29.36
CA LYS A 2 92.98 16.89 29.86
C LYS A 2 91.43 17.02 29.77
N LYS A 3 90.70 16.97 30.91
CA LYS A 3 90.28 18.04 31.88
C LYS A 3 88.97 18.75 31.46
N LEU A 4 87.81 18.58 32.11
CA LEU A 4 87.26 19.11 33.39
C LEU A 4 86.77 20.59 33.38
N ALA A 5 85.69 20.84 34.15
CA ALA A 5 85.00 22.11 34.54
C ALA A 5 83.79 22.48 33.64
N LEU A 6 82.52 22.61 34.08
CA LEU A 6 81.82 23.15 35.28
C LEU A 6 81.60 24.69 35.26
N VAL A 7 80.32 25.09 35.40
CA VAL A 7 79.71 26.34 35.93
C VAL A 7 78.97 27.31 34.98
N SER A 8 77.67 27.45 35.29
CA SER A 8 76.64 28.50 35.16
C SER A 8 76.95 29.90 34.59
N SER A 9 76.00 30.47 33.83
CA SER A 9 75.13 31.60 34.28
C SER A 9 74.16 32.08 33.18
N LEU A 10 72.91 32.34 33.59
CA LEU A 10 71.86 33.16 32.95
C LEU A 10 72.37 34.48 32.34
N LEU A 11 71.83 34.91 31.18
CA LEU A 11 71.01 36.14 31.01
C LEU A 11 70.57 36.40 29.54
N LEU A 12 69.29 36.80 29.38
CA LEU A 12 68.69 37.76 28.43
C LEU A 12 68.46 37.46 26.92
N MET A 13 67.16 37.49 26.53
CA MET A 13 66.49 38.21 25.41
C MET A 13 67.09 38.16 23.97
N SER A 14 66.37 38.07 22.84
CA SER A 14 64.94 38.26 22.49
C SER A 14 64.75 38.16 20.94
N VAL A 15 63.61 37.61 20.51
CA VAL A 15 62.73 38.02 19.37
C VAL A 15 63.13 37.78 17.89
N LEU A 16 62.24 37.05 17.19
CA LEU A 16 61.57 37.40 15.90
C LEU A 16 60.43 36.36 15.68
N PHE A 17 59.24 36.63 16.19
CA PHE A 17 58.02 37.11 15.50
C PHE A 17 57.35 36.13 14.52
N LEU A 18 56.15 35.73 14.94
CA LEU A 18 55.07 35.10 14.19
C LEU A 18 54.58 36.02 13.06
N ALA A 19 54.27 35.44 11.90
CA ALA A 19 53.31 35.97 10.94
C ALA A 19 52.34 34.84 10.59
N GLY A 20 51.17 34.85 11.23
CA GLY A 20 50.00 34.11 10.77
C GLY A 20 49.13 35.07 9.96
N CYS A 21 48.99 34.82 8.66
CA CYS A 21 47.98 35.47 7.82
C CYS A 21 46.69 34.68 7.98
N SER A 22 45.70 35.25 8.65
CA SER A 22 44.31 34.83 8.62
C SER A 22 43.62 35.61 7.49
N ASP A 23 43.59 35.07 6.27
CA ASP A 23 42.85 35.70 5.18
C ASP A 23 41.34 35.53 5.42
N GLU A 24 40.59 36.64 5.33
CA GLU A 24 39.13 36.64 5.43
C GLU A 24 38.52 35.81 4.28
N PRO A 25 37.49 34.99 4.54
CA PRO A 25 36.92 34.11 3.52
C PRO A 25 36.23 34.90 2.41
N SER A 26 36.43 34.48 1.16
CA SER A 26 35.83 35.13 -0.02
C SER A 26 34.29 34.94 -0.06
N PRO A 27 33.53 35.75 -0.83
CA PRO A 27 32.09 35.53 -0.99
C PRO A 27 31.79 34.16 -1.61
N GLU A 28 32.63 33.70 -2.54
CA GLU A 28 32.52 32.36 -3.15
C GLU A 28 32.73 31.26 -2.10
N GLU A 29 33.71 31.40 -1.20
CA GLU A 29 33.94 30.45 -0.11
C GLU A 29 32.79 30.44 0.91
N ARG A 30 32.29 31.64 1.27
CA ARG A 30 31.16 31.82 2.18
C ARG A 30 29.90 31.19 1.62
N PHE A 31 29.60 31.39 0.34
CA PHE A 31 28.46 30.77 -0.30
C PHE A 31 28.64 29.25 -0.49
N ALA A 32 29.87 28.77 -0.78
CA ALA A 32 30.16 27.35 -0.80
C ALA A 32 29.96 26.67 0.57
N ALA A 33 30.27 27.37 1.67
CA ALA A 33 29.97 26.89 3.02
C ALA A 33 28.45 26.87 3.31
N TYR A 34 27.73 27.92 2.91
CA TYR A 34 26.27 28.00 3.03
C TYR A 34 25.56 26.87 2.28
N THR A 35 25.91 26.62 1.02
CA THR A 35 25.31 25.55 0.22
C THR A 35 25.60 24.17 0.79
N LYS A 36 26.75 23.94 1.44
CA LYS A 36 27.02 22.68 2.18
C LYS A 36 26.08 22.48 3.37
N LEU A 37 25.73 23.55 4.09
CA LEU A 37 24.74 23.50 5.17
C LEU A 37 23.33 23.25 4.62
N TRP A 38 22.99 23.90 3.50
CA TRP A 38 21.69 23.72 2.85
C TRP A 38 21.49 22.30 2.30
N ASN A 39 22.49 21.71 1.66
CA ASN A 39 22.45 20.29 1.27
C ASN A 39 22.28 19.33 2.47
N LYS A 40 22.69 19.75 3.68
CA LYS A 40 22.46 19.01 4.93
C LYS A 40 21.16 19.40 5.63
N GLN A 41 20.41 20.34 5.07
CA GLN A 41 19.20 20.94 5.65
C GLN A 41 19.43 21.51 7.06
N ASP A 42 20.64 22.04 7.32
CA ASP A 42 20.98 22.68 8.60
C ASP A 42 20.59 24.16 8.55
N PHE A 43 19.27 24.43 8.51
CA PHE A 43 18.72 25.77 8.31
C PHE A 43 19.07 26.72 9.47
N THR A 44 19.20 26.21 10.70
CA THR A 44 19.64 27.00 11.84
C THR A 44 21.04 27.57 11.64
N LYS A 45 22.00 26.77 11.14
CA LYS A 45 23.35 27.29 10.84
C LYS A 45 23.40 28.11 9.57
N MET A 46 22.54 27.83 8.58
CA MET A 46 22.41 28.70 7.40
C MET A 46 22.06 30.14 7.79
N TYR A 47 21.20 30.32 8.79
CA TYR A 47 20.81 31.65 9.28
C TYR A 47 22.00 32.50 9.74
N GLU A 48 23.06 31.89 10.26
CA GLU A 48 24.26 32.61 10.72
C GLU A 48 24.96 33.39 9.58
N TYR A 49 24.82 32.91 8.34
CA TYR A 49 25.40 33.51 7.12
C TYR A 49 24.58 34.66 6.56
N LEU A 50 23.37 34.93 7.07
CA LEU A 50 22.52 36.00 6.58
C LEU A 50 23.00 37.38 7.03
N SER A 51 22.73 38.39 6.20
CA SER A 51 23.10 39.78 6.50
C SER A 51 22.37 40.31 7.72
N PRO A 52 22.98 41.22 8.49
CA PRO A 52 22.30 41.94 9.56
C PRO A 52 20.96 42.54 9.14
N GLU A 53 20.82 43.03 7.91
CA GLU A 53 19.54 43.58 7.41
C GLU A 53 18.48 42.49 7.27
N THR A 54 18.78 41.36 6.63
CA THR A 54 17.84 40.23 6.54
C THR A 54 17.44 39.73 7.93
N LYS A 55 18.38 39.69 8.88
CA LYS A 55 18.11 39.26 10.27
C LYS A 55 17.18 40.19 11.05
N LYS A 56 16.90 41.41 10.56
CA LYS A 56 15.85 42.29 11.11
C LYS A 56 14.46 41.93 10.61
N GLU A 57 14.37 41.33 9.44
CA GLU A 57 13.10 41.00 8.77
C GLU A 57 12.59 39.60 9.10
N ILE A 58 13.49 38.66 9.38
CA ILE A 58 13.15 37.28 9.72
C ILE A 58 14.02 36.78 10.87
N SER A 59 13.40 36.14 11.86
CA SER A 59 14.13 35.50 12.96
C SER A 59 14.73 34.15 12.55
N ALA A 60 15.67 33.63 13.33
CA ALA A 60 16.29 32.32 13.09
C ALA A 60 15.26 31.18 13.06
N ASP A 61 14.30 31.21 13.99
CA ASP A 61 13.25 30.21 14.10
C ASP A 61 12.29 30.29 12.90
N GLU A 62 11.85 31.50 12.53
CA GLU A 62 10.99 31.68 11.36
C GLU A 62 11.66 31.25 10.06
N PHE A 63 12.96 31.52 9.90
CA PHE A 63 13.75 31.09 8.75
C PHE A 63 13.80 29.56 8.65
N ALA A 64 14.19 28.88 9.74
CA ALA A 64 14.30 27.43 9.75
C ALA A 64 12.94 26.76 9.57
N GLU A 65 11.92 27.18 10.33
CA GLU A 65 10.57 26.63 10.21
C GLU A 65 9.98 26.83 8.81
N ARG A 66 10.31 27.93 8.13
CA ARG A 66 9.82 28.20 6.77
C ARG A 66 10.34 27.14 5.80
N TYR A 67 11.64 26.86 5.79
CA TYR A 67 12.21 25.82 4.95
C TYR A 67 11.65 24.44 5.31
N GLU A 68 11.62 24.08 6.59
CA GLU A 68 11.11 22.78 7.04
C GLU A 68 9.64 22.56 6.65
N LYS A 69 8.77 23.55 6.88
CA LYS A 69 7.35 23.44 6.54
C LYS A 69 7.13 23.32 5.04
N ILE A 70 7.87 24.08 4.24
CA ILE A 70 7.76 24.02 2.78
C ILE A 70 8.26 22.67 2.28
N TYR A 71 9.46 22.25 2.68
CA TYR A 71 10.07 21.00 2.20
C TYR A 71 9.27 19.79 2.63
N LYS A 72 8.77 19.77 3.86
CA LYS A 72 7.84 18.74 4.31
C LYS A 72 6.51 18.78 3.55
N GLY A 73 5.97 19.97 3.31
CA GLY A 73 4.67 20.15 2.66
C GLY A 73 4.64 19.73 1.19
N ILE A 74 5.77 19.86 0.49
CA ILE A 74 5.92 19.43 -0.91
C ILE A 74 6.63 18.08 -1.05
N GLU A 75 6.92 17.42 0.08
CA GLU A 75 7.61 16.13 0.17
C GLU A 75 8.95 16.13 -0.59
N VAL A 76 9.81 17.10 -0.31
CA VAL A 76 11.16 17.17 -0.89
C VAL A 76 11.96 15.91 -0.53
N ASP A 77 12.47 15.26 -1.56
CA ASP A 77 13.50 14.23 -1.49
C ASP A 77 14.67 14.61 -2.42
N GLN A 78 15.84 14.01 -2.18
CA GLN A 78 17.04 14.17 -3.01
C GLN A 78 17.47 15.63 -3.27
N LEU A 79 17.24 16.54 -2.32
CA LEU A 79 17.66 17.94 -2.43
C LEU A 79 19.16 18.06 -2.74
N LYS A 80 19.47 18.83 -3.78
CA LYS A 80 20.83 19.13 -4.19
C LYS A 80 20.98 20.58 -4.61
N VAL A 81 21.75 21.33 -3.84
CA VAL A 81 22.13 22.72 -4.15
C VAL A 81 23.51 22.70 -4.80
N ASN A 82 23.57 22.96 -6.11
CA ASN A 82 24.80 22.91 -6.89
C ASN A 82 25.36 24.32 -7.09
N TYR A 83 26.46 24.60 -6.41
CA TYR A 83 27.28 25.79 -6.64
C TYR A 83 28.69 25.38 -7.06
N LYS A 84 29.17 25.90 -8.19
CA LYS A 84 30.53 25.68 -8.68
C LYS A 84 31.41 26.84 -8.24
N GLN A 85 32.14 26.66 -7.15
CA GLN A 85 33.12 27.63 -6.68
C GLN A 85 34.19 27.86 -7.78
N PRO A 86 34.41 29.12 -8.22
CA PRO A 86 35.47 29.46 -9.15
C PRO A 86 36.86 29.07 -8.61
N LYS A 87 37.78 28.68 -9.50
CA LYS A 87 39.16 28.32 -9.13
C LYS A 87 40.08 29.54 -8.89
N GLU A 88 39.70 30.70 -9.43
CA GLU A 88 40.43 31.96 -9.26
C GLU A 88 39.57 32.92 -8.45
N GLU A 89 40.10 33.40 -7.32
CA GLU A 89 39.47 34.41 -6.49
C GLU A 89 39.46 35.75 -7.21
N LYS A 90 38.27 36.33 -7.35
CA LYS A 90 38.13 37.71 -7.83
C LYS A 90 38.32 38.64 -6.64
N LYS A 91 39.10 39.71 -6.83
CA LYS A 91 39.14 40.81 -5.87
C LYS A 91 37.86 41.61 -5.98
N HIS A 92 37.09 41.61 -4.90
CA HIS A 92 35.85 42.39 -4.77
C HIS A 92 36.13 43.66 -3.97
N LYS A 93 35.42 44.75 -4.30
CA LYS A 93 35.57 46.03 -3.58
C LYS A 93 34.67 46.06 -2.35
N ASP A 94 35.06 46.83 -1.33
CA ASP A 94 34.20 47.07 -0.17
C ASP A 94 32.89 47.77 -0.61
N GLY A 95 31.76 47.25 -0.12
CA GLY A 95 30.41 47.70 -0.49
C GLY A 95 29.89 47.19 -1.84
N GLU A 96 30.63 46.33 -2.55
CA GLU A 96 30.17 45.67 -3.78
C GLU A 96 29.23 44.49 -3.45
N GLU A 97 28.10 44.40 -4.17
CA GLU A 97 27.25 43.20 -4.15
C GLU A 97 27.76 42.17 -5.16
N VAL A 98 28.04 40.97 -4.67
CA VAL A 98 28.53 39.85 -5.47
C VAL A 98 27.40 38.89 -5.75
N ASN A 99 27.13 38.66 -7.04
CA ASN A 99 26.07 37.80 -7.52
C ASN A 99 26.64 36.45 -7.99
N LEU A 100 26.19 35.35 -7.38
CA LEU A 100 26.68 34.00 -7.62
C LEU A 100 25.55 33.11 -8.13
N ALA A 101 25.70 32.60 -9.36
CA ALA A 101 24.74 31.68 -9.96
C ALA A 101 24.89 30.27 -9.36
N TYR A 102 23.76 29.62 -9.10
CA TYR A 102 23.68 28.24 -8.61
C TYR A 102 22.39 27.58 -9.07
N THR A 103 22.32 26.26 -8.98
CA THR A 103 21.08 25.52 -9.26
C THR A 103 20.60 24.78 -8.02
N VAL A 104 19.30 24.56 -7.94
CA VAL A 104 18.68 23.70 -6.95
C VAL A 104 17.91 22.62 -7.68
N ASP A 105 18.26 21.37 -7.39
CA ASP A 105 17.57 20.17 -7.88
C ASP A 105 16.87 19.51 -6.69
N MET A 106 15.64 19.06 -6.88
CA MET A 106 14.92 18.27 -5.87
C MET A 106 13.83 17.41 -6.52
N SER A 107 13.61 16.23 -5.95
CA SER A 107 12.41 15.44 -6.23
C SER A 107 11.30 15.88 -5.26
N THR A 108 10.07 15.99 -5.74
CA THR A 108 8.90 16.38 -4.93
C THR A 108 7.71 15.49 -5.23
N MET A 109 6.63 15.63 -4.45
CA MET A 109 5.36 14.94 -4.75
C MET A 109 4.76 15.30 -6.12
N ALA A 110 5.14 16.43 -6.71
CA ALA A 110 4.69 16.88 -8.04
C ALA A 110 5.76 16.67 -9.13
N GLY A 111 6.76 15.83 -8.87
CA GLY A 111 7.84 15.52 -9.81
C GLY A 111 9.16 16.23 -9.51
N GLU A 112 10.09 16.15 -10.45
CA GLU A 112 11.41 16.78 -10.36
C GLU A 112 11.29 18.30 -10.55
N VAL A 113 11.98 19.05 -9.69
CA VAL A 113 12.14 20.50 -9.79
C VAL A 113 13.62 20.81 -9.99
N ASN A 114 13.92 21.51 -11.08
CA ASN A 114 15.24 22.05 -11.37
C ASN A 114 15.09 23.55 -11.61
N SER A 115 15.79 24.37 -10.83
CA SER A 115 15.72 25.82 -10.92
C SER A 115 17.09 26.47 -10.87
N ASP A 116 17.25 27.50 -11.71
CA ASP A 116 18.39 28.41 -11.68
C ASP A 116 18.11 29.55 -10.69
N HIS A 117 19.12 29.87 -9.89
CA HIS A 117 19.07 30.91 -8.87
C HIS A 117 20.31 31.81 -8.92
N GLN A 118 20.19 32.96 -8.27
CA GLN A 118 21.27 33.92 -8.08
C GLN A 118 21.33 34.34 -6.62
N ALA A 119 22.45 34.05 -5.95
CA ALA A 119 22.69 34.48 -4.59
C ALA A 119 23.42 35.81 -4.58
N THR A 120 22.97 36.74 -3.75
CA THR A 120 23.58 38.06 -3.57
C THR A 120 24.30 38.10 -2.24
N LEU A 121 25.59 38.37 -2.26
CA LEU A 121 26.42 38.55 -1.07
C LEU A 121 26.91 39.98 -0.97
N ILE A 122 27.01 40.48 0.25
CA ILE A 122 27.52 41.81 0.55
C ILE A 122 28.50 41.74 1.72
N LYS A 123 29.59 42.49 1.66
CA LYS A 123 30.53 42.60 2.77
C LYS A 123 30.01 43.63 3.77
N GLU A 124 29.74 43.21 4.99
CA GLU A 124 29.17 44.03 6.06
C GLU A 124 29.80 43.65 7.42
N GLY A 125 29.67 44.53 8.41
CA GLY A 125 30.20 44.34 9.77
C GLY A 125 31.32 45.32 10.12
N GLU A 126 31.75 45.32 11.39
CA GLU A 126 32.85 46.14 11.89
C GLU A 126 33.82 45.28 12.71
N GLY A 127 35.12 45.52 12.56
CA GLY A 127 36.17 44.80 13.29
C GLY A 127 36.14 43.30 13.02
N ASP A 128 36.20 42.48 14.07
CA ASP A 128 36.24 41.02 13.96
C ASP A 128 34.93 40.39 13.42
N GLN A 129 33.87 41.19 13.23
CA GLN A 129 32.59 40.75 12.65
C GLN A 129 32.43 41.12 11.17
N GLU A 130 33.43 41.79 10.57
CA GLU A 130 33.41 42.09 9.14
C GLU A 130 33.46 40.78 8.33
N ASN A 131 32.46 40.54 7.49
CA ASN A 131 32.38 39.33 6.69
C ASN A 131 31.45 39.49 5.47
N TRP A 132 31.51 38.52 4.55
CA TRP A 132 30.53 38.42 3.46
C TRP A 132 29.27 37.74 3.95
N TYR A 133 28.14 38.42 3.85
CA TYR A 133 26.84 37.91 4.27
C TYR A 133 25.89 37.77 3.09
N ILE A 134 24.95 36.85 3.21
CA ILE A 134 23.95 36.55 2.19
C ILE A 134 22.75 37.49 2.39
N LYS A 135 22.40 38.25 1.35
CA LYS A 135 21.12 38.97 1.26
C LYS A 135 20.07 37.95 0.83
N TRP A 136 19.46 37.30 1.82
CA TRP A 136 18.44 36.28 1.57
C TRP A 136 17.07 36.91 1.42
N ASP A 137 16.31 36.38 0.49
CA ASP A 137 14.88 36.61 0.30
C ASP A 137 14.21 35.27 -0.09
N GLU A 138 12.90 35.29 -0.29
CA GLU A 138 12.16 34.08 -0.64
C GLU A 138 12.55 33.43 -1.98
N SER A 139 13.22 34.16 -2.88
CA SER A 139 13.64 33.63 -4.19
C SER A 139 14.70 32.54 -4.07
N TYR A 140 15.37 32.45 -2.92
CA TYR A 140 16.27 31.35 -2.60
C TYR A 140 15.51 30.03 -2.45
N ILE A 141 14.24 30.05 -2.04
CA ILE A 141 13.44 28.81 -1.93
C ILE A 141 12.95 28.40 -3.32
N PHE A 142 12.28 29.30 -4.02
CA PHE A 142 11.87 29.15 -5.43
C PHE A 142 12.02 30.50 -6.13
N PRO A 143 12.62 30.59 -7.35
CA PRO A 143 12.94 31.87 -7.98
C PRO A 143 11.75 32.83 -8.14
N GLN A 144 10.55 32.28 -8.34
CA GLN A 144 9.32 33.02 -8.53
C GLN A 144 8.59 33.42 -7.23
N LEU A 145 9.08 32.99 -6.06
CA LEU A 145 8.48 33.26 -4.75
C LEU A 145 8.89 34.62 -4.23
N LYS A 146 7.89 35.41 -3.84
CA LYS A 146 8.08 36.74 -3.24
C LYS A 146 7.64 36.77 -1.78
N ALA A 147 8.09 37.81 -1.07
CA ALA A 147 7.63 38.12 0.27
C ALA A 147 6.09 38.15 0.36
N GLY A 148 5.56 37.51 1.41
CA GLY A 148 4.11 37.41 1.66
C GLY A 148 3.37 36.34 0.84
N GLU A 149 3.94 35.84 -0.27
CA GLU A 149 3.32 34.78 -1.07
C GLU A 149 3.40 33.41 -0.37
N LYS A 150 2.44 32.53 -0.67
CA LYS A 150 2.34 31.19 -0.07
C LYS A 150 2.48 30.10 -1.13
N ILE A 151 3.26 29.08 -0.80
CA ILE A 151 3.30 27.84 -1.55
C ILE A 151 2.08 27.01 -1.16
N SER A 152 1.39 26.52 -2.16
CA SER A 152 0.21 25.67 -2.06
C SER A 152 0.47 24.37 -2.81
N VAL A 153 -0.16 23.31 -2.32
CA VAL A 153 -0.08 21.97 -2.88
C VAL A 153 -1.49 21.52 -3.19
N GLN A 154 -1.66 20.94 -4.38
CA GLN A 154 -2.88 20.26 -4.78
C GLN A 154 -2.51 18.83 -5.18
N THR A 155 -3.16 17.84 -4.57
CA THR A 155 -2.96 16.43 -4.91
C THR A 155 -3.99 16.00 -5.95
N TYR A 156 -3.55 15.20 -6.93
CA TYR A 156 -4.42 14.53 -7.88
C TYR A 156 -4.47 13.05 -7.49
N PRO A 157 -5.57 12.57 -6.88
CA PRO A 157 -5.67 11.16 -6.53
C PRO A 157 -5.67 10.30 -7.81
N ALA A 158 -5.03 9.14 -7.74
CA ALA A 158 -5.15 8.13 -8.79
C ALA A 158 -6.40 7.28 -8.56
N ILE A 159 -7.09 6.98 -9.64
CA ILE A 159 -8.17 6.01 -9.73
C ILE A 159 -7.55 4.62 -9.71
N ARG A 160 -8.03 3.80 -8.77
CA ARG A 160 -7.64 2.40 -8.66
C ARG A 160 -8.11 1.62 -9.88
N GLY A 161 -7.24 0.82 -10.48
CA GLY A 161 -7.57 -0.04 -11.62
C GLY A 161 -8.71 -1.01 -11.31
N GLU A 162 -9.53 -1.34 -12.30
CA GLU A 162 -10.65 -2.29 -12.15
C GLU A 162 -10.20 -3.73 -12.34
N ILE A 163 -10.95 -4.68 -11.80
CA ILE A 163 -10.75 -6.10 -12.09
C ILE A 163 -11.96 -6.59 -12.89
N VAL A 164 -11.71 -7.14 -14.07
CA VAL A 164 -12.74 -7.67 -14.96
C VAL A 164 -12.49 -9.13 -15.28
N ASP A 165 -13.55 -9.84 -15.64
CA ASP A 165 -13.51 -11.23 -16.07
C ASP A 165 -13.08 -11.36 -17.55
N ARG A 166 -12.97 -12.58 -18.06
CA ARG A 166 -12.53 -12.87 -19.45
C ARG A 166 -13.45 -12.29 -20.53
N ASN A 167 -14.66 -11.88 -20.16
CA ASN A 167 -15.68 -11.29 -21.02
C ASN A 167 -15.95 -9.82 -20.65
N GLU A 168 -14.99 -9.15 -20.01
CA GLU A 168 -15.03 -7.74 -19.60
C GLU A 168 -16.13 -7.40 -18.58
N ARG A 169 -16.68 -8.40 -17.88
CA ARG A 169 -17.65 -8.15 -16.79
C ARG A 169 -16.93 -7.73 -15.53
N GLY A 170 -17.43 -6.69 -14.88
CA GLY A 170 -16.84 -6.13 -13.66
C GLY A 170 -16.88 -7.08 -12.46
N LEU A 171 -15.71 -7.36 -11.88
CA LEU A 171 -15.53 -8.14 -10.65
C LEU A 171 -15.20 -7.24 -9.46
N ALA A 172 -14.40 -6.20 -9.68
CA ALA A 172 -14.15 -5.09 -8.75
C ALA A 172 -14.10 -3.77 -9.53
N MET A 173 -15.06 -2.90 -9.27
CA MET A 173 -15.32 -1.69 -10.06
C MET A 173 -15.25 -0.45 -9.19
N ASN A 174 -14.97 0.70 -9.80
CA ASN A 174 -15.19 1.97 -9.13
C ASN A 174 -16.60 2.45 -9.46
N GLY A 175 -17.38 2.75 -8.42
CA GLY A 175 -18.75 3.18 -8.63
C GLY A 175 -19.22 4.19 -7.61
N THR A 176 -20.38 4.77 -7.88
CA THR A 176 -21.01 5.73 -6.98
C THR A 176 -21.85 5.00 -5.93
N VAL A 177 -21.66 5.40 -4.68
CA VAL A 177 -22.44 4.92 -3.53
C VAL A 177 -23.03 6.10 -2.78
N SER A 178 -24.07 5.85 -2.00
CA SER A 178 -24.72 6.89 -1.20
C SER A 178 -24.06 6.97 0.16
N GLU A 179 -23.59 8.16 0.53
CA GLU A 179 -23.03 8.45 1.84
C GLU A 179 -24.06 9.21 2.67
N VAL A 180 -24.54 8.55 3.72
CA VAL A 180 -25.45 9.13 4.68
C VAL A 180 -24.62 9.92 5.68
N GLY A 181 -25.00 11.19 5.87
CA GLY A 181 -24.36 12.06 6.85
C GLY A 181 -25.36 12.92 7.60
N ILE A 182 -24.85 13.63 8.60
CA ILE A 182 -25.61 14.54 9.45
C ILE A 182 -25.02 15.95 9.30
N VAL A 183 -25.89 16.95 9.17
CA VAL A 183 -25.55 18.37 9.21
C VAL A 183 -26.03 18.93 10.55
N PRO A 184 -25.12 19.21 11.51
CA PRO A 184 -25.51 19.48 12.90
C PRO A 184 -26.52 20.62 13.07
N GLU A 185 -26.37 21.72 12.34
CA GLU A 185 -27.27 22.90 12.44
C GLU A 185 -28.70 22.62 11.97
N LYS A 186 -28.91 21.56 11.19
CA LYS A 186 -30.23 21.17 10.66
C LYS A 186 -30.96 20.18 11.55
N MET A 187 -30.33 19.72 12.64
CA MET A 187 -30.97 18.84 13.63
C MET A 187 -31.94 19.65 14.49
N THR A 188 -33.14 19.10 14.70
CA THR A 188 -34.12 19.67 15.63
C THR A 188 -33.91 19.17 17.06
N ASN A 189 -33.51 17.92 17.22
CA ASN A 189 -33.13 17.29 18.48
C ASN A 189 -31.98 16.30 18.22
N GLU A 190 -30.80 16.56 18.79
CA GLU A 190 -29.60 15.77 18.56
C GLU A 190 -29.77 14.32 19.04
N THR A 191 -30.16 14.11 20.30
CA THR A 191 -30.32 12.77 20.89
C THR A 191 -31.32 11.91 20.11
N GLU A 192 -32.45 12.49 19.70
CA GLU A 192 -33.45 11.76 18.92
C GLU A 192 -32.95 11.44 17.51
N THR A 193 -32.29 12.39 16.85
CA THR A 193 -31.71 12.22 15.50
C THR A 193 -30.66 11.12 15.51
N VAL A 194 -29.69 11.20 16.41
CA VAL A 194 -28.63 10.20 16.58
C VAL A 194 -29.23 8.82 16.85
N LYS A 195 -30.22 8.72 17.74
CA LYS A 195 -30.88 7.44 18.05
C LYS A 195 -31.60 6.83 16.83
N LYS A 196 -32.31 7.64 16.04
CA LYS A 196 -33.00 7.16 14.83
C LYS A 196 -32.01 6.72 13.76
N VAL A 197 -30.97 7.52 13.51
CA VAL A 197 -29.93 7.20 12.52
C VAL A 197 -29.17 5.94 12.92
N ALA A 198 -28.75 5.82 14.19
CA ALA A 198 -28.10 4.64 14.74
C ALA A 198 -28.92 3.36 14.49
N GLY A 199 -30.22 3.40 14.79
CA GLY A 199 -31.12 2.26 14.56
C GLY A 199 -31.31 1.89 13.10
N MET A 200 -31.36 2.87 12.19
CA MET A 200 -31.50 2.60 10.75
C MET A 200 -30.20 2.10 10.09
N LEU A 201 -29.05 2.53 10.59
CA LEU A 201 -27.73 2.20 10.03
C LEU A 201 -27.05 1.01 10.71
N ASN A 202 -27.70 0.42 11.73
CA ASN A 202 -27.14 -0.61 12.60
C ASN A 202 -25.78 -0.19 13.19
N MET A 203 -25.74 1.00 13.78
CA MET A 203 -24.57 1.57 14.45
C MET A 203 -24.92 1.86 15.91
N SER A 204 -23.91 2.01 16.77
CA SER A 204 -24.17 2.55 18.11
C SER A 204 -24.32 4.07 18.07
N THR A 205 -25.05 4.63 19.02
CA THR A 205 -25.12 6.10 19.22
C THR A 205 -23.72 6.66 19.47
N ASP A 206 -22.92 5.97 20.27
CA ASP A 206 -21.54 6.37 20.60
C ASP A 206 -20.63 6.47 19.36
N GLU A 207 -20.82 5.61 18.35
CA GLU A 207 -20.06 5.69 17.09
C GLU A 207 -20.43 6.94 16.29
N ILE A 208 -21.71 7.32 16.28
CA ILE A 208 -22.19 8.54 15.62
C ILE A 208 -21.72 9.77 16.40
N ASP A 209 -21.84 9.78 17.72
CA ASP A 209 -21.43 10.90 18.57
C ASP A 209 -19.92 11.17 18.43
N LYS A 210 -19.09 10.12 18.36
CA LYS A 210 -17.65 10.26 18.07
C LYS A 210 -17.35 10.90 16.73
N LYS A 211 -18.20 10.69 15.71
CA LYS A 211 -18.06 11.34 14.41
C LYS A 211 -18.51 12.80 14.46
N LEU A 212 -19.59 13.11 15.18
CA LEU A 212 -20.12 14.46 15.34
C LEU A 212 -19.24 15.37 16.19
N THR A 213 -18.41 14.81 17.08
CA THR A 213 -17.55 15.55 18.01
C THR A 213 -16.09 15.71 17.53
N GLN A 214 -15.79 15.36 16.27
CA GLN A 214 -14.45 15.56 15.71
C GLN A 214 -14.12 17.06 15.57
N SER A 215 -12.85 17.42 15.75
CA SER A 215 -12.39 18.82 15.81
C SER A 215 -12.66 19.66 14.56
N TRP A 216 -12.84 19.03 13.40
CA TRP A 216 -13.15 19.70 12.13
C TRP A 216 -14.65 19.98 11.95
N VAL A 217 -15.52 19.37 12.78
CA VAL A 217 -16.97 19.50 12.65
C VAL A 217 -17.42 20.90 13.04
N LYS A 218 -18.22 21.52 12.17
CA LYS A 218 -18.84 22.83 12.37
C LYS A 218 -20.35 22.73 12.11
N PRO A 219 -21.18 23.67 12.61
CA PRO A 219 -22.63 23.57 12.53
C PRO A 219 -23.18 23.26 11.13
N GLY A 220 -22.70 23.94 10.08
CA GLY A 220 -23.18 23.73 8.70
C GLY A 220 -22.43 22.67 7.90
N TYR A 221 -21.52 21.91 8.51
CA TYR A 221 -20.72 20.92 7.78
C TYR A 221 -21.47 19.58 7.69
N PHE A 222 -21.30 18.90 6.56
CA PHE A 222 -21.76 17.53 6.38
C PHE A 222 -20.80 16.58 7.10
N VAL A 223 -21.31 15.81 8.06
CA VAL A 223 -20.55 14.80 8.80
C VAL A 223 -20.88 13.40 8.26
N PRO A 224 -19.95 12.71 7.58
CA PRO A 224 -20.20 11.41 6.97
C PRO A 224 -20.35 10.31 8.03
N ILE A 225 -21.51 9.66 8.06
CA ILE A 225 -21.84 8.61 9.03
C ILE A 225 -21.62 7.22 8.45
N LYS A 226 -22.22 6.88 7.31
CA LYS A 226 -22.09 5.54 6.71
C LYS A 226 -22.33 5.57 5.20
N LYS A 227 -21.54 4.78 4.46
CA LYS A 227 -21.78 4.50 3.04
C LYS A 227 -22.79 3.36 2.89
N MET A 228 -23.60 3.38 1.85
CA MET A 228 -24.52 2.30 1.51
C MET A 228 -24.79 2.24 0.01
N SER A 229 -25.27 1.10 -0.47
CA SER A 229 -25.67 0.94 -1.87
C SER A 229 -26.75 1.96 -2.25
N SER A 230 -26.52 2.65 -3.36
CA SER A 230 -27.46 3.64 -3.93
C SER A 230 -28.77 3.02 -4.40
N ASP A 231 -28.81 1.70 -4.62
CA ASP A 231 -30.03 0.99 -5.02
C ASP A 231 -31.03 0.83 -3.86
N ASN A 232 -30.63 1.10 -2.61
CA ASN A 232 -31.49 1.00 -1.45
C ASN A 232 -32.33 2.28 -1.22
N THR A 233 -33.05 2.70 -2.26
CA THR A 233 -33.81 3.96 -2.31
C THR A 233 -34.79 4.11 -1.16
N ALA A 234 -35.53 3.05 -0.82
CA ALA A 234 -36.51 3.07 0.27
C ALA A 234 -35.88 3.32 1.66
N ALA A 235 -34.66 2.85 1.91
CA ALA A 235 -33.95 3.15 3.15
C ALA A 235 -33.41 4.59 3.15
N LEU A 236 -32.88 5.05 2.01
CA LEU A 236 -32.39 6.41 1.83
C LEU A 236 -33.50 7.45 2.02
N GLU A 237 -34.69 7.22 1.46
CA GLU A 237 -35.86 8.10 1.65
C GLU A 237 -36.26 8.22 3.12
N LYS A 238 -36.26 7.10 3.87
CA LYS A 238 -36.56 7.11 5.30
C LYS A 238 -35.52 7.87 6.12
N LEU A 239 -34.24 7.76 5.75
CA LEU A 239 -33.15 8.49 6.38
C LEU A 239 -33.26 9.99 6.11
N LEU A 240 -33.51 10.38 4.86
CA LEU A 240 -33.69 11.79 4.45
C LEU A 240 -34.90 12.47 5.13
N ALA A 241 -35.89 11.69 5.57
CA ALA A 241 -37.02 12.21 6.34
C ALA A 241 -36.65 12.62 7.78
N ILE A 242 -35.47 12.25 8.28
CA ILE A 242 -34.99 12.64 9.62
C ILE A 242 -34.35 14.04 9.54
N PRO A 243 -34.81 15.04 10.31
CA PRO A 243 -34.21 16.36 10.33
C PRO A 243 -32.70 16.31 10.65
N GLY A 244 -31.90 17.01 9.85
CA GLY A 244 -30.45 17.01 9.98
C GLY A 244 -29.73 15.96 9.16
N VAL A 245 -30.42 14.94 8.65
CA VAL A 245 -29.81 13.94 7.77
C VAL A 245 -29.73 14.44 6.34
N SER A 246 -28.62 14.15 5.68
CA SER A 246 -28.38 14.41 4.27
C SER A 246 -27.72 13.20 3.63
N VAL A 247 -27.88 13.04 2.32
CA VAL A 247 -27.27 11.97 1.55
C VAL A 247 -26.51 12.61 0.40
N ASN A 248 -25.21 12.33 0.34
CA ASN A 248 -24.35 12.72 -0.77
C ASN A 248 -23.97 11.49 -1.60
N ASN A 249 -23.56 11.72 -2.83
CA ASN A 249 -22.94 10.69 -3.65
C ASN A 249 -21.42 10.75 -3.47
N THR A 250 -20.80 9.59 -3.28
CA THR A 250 -19.35 9.46 -3.15
C THR A 250 -18.87 8.24 -3.95
N GLU A 251 -17.61 8.26 -4.36
CA GLU A 251 -17.01 7.12 -5.04
C GLU A 251 -16.57 6.06 -4.03
N ALA A 252 -16.76 4.79 -4.39
CA ALA A 252 -16.28 3.66 -3.62
C ALA A 252 -16.07 2.44 -4.52
N ARG A 253 -15.29 1.49 -4.01
CA ARG A 253 -15.13 0.19 -4.64
C ARG A 253 -16.43 -0.62 -4.54
N ILE A 254 -16.85 -1.25 -5.62
CA ILE A 254 -18.04 -2.09 -5.70
C ILE A 254 -17.65 -3.48 -6.23
N TYR A 255 -18.21 -4.52 -5.62
CA TYR A 255 -18.02 -5.92 -6.03
C TYR A 255 -19.36 -6.49 -6.50
N PRO A 256 -19.66 -6.46 -7.82
CA PRO A 256 -20.98 -6.80 -8.35
C PRO A 256 -21.40 -8.26 -8.06
N TYR A 257 -20.43 -9.17 -7.99
CA TYR A 257 -20.64 -10.60 -7.79
C TYR A 257 -20.66 -11.03 -6.31
N LYS A 258 -20.51 -10.08 -5.37
CA LYS A 258 -20.67 -10.29 -3.92
C LYS A 258 -19.99 -11.57 -3.40
N GLU A 259 -20.74 -12.43 -2.70
CA GLU A 259 -20.24 -13.64 -2.04
C GLU A 259 -19.58 -14.62 -3.00
N SER A 260 -20.03 -14.68 -4.26
CA SER A 260 -19.56 -15.67 -5.24
C SER A 260 -18.11 -15.44 -5.70
N THR A 261 -17.57 -14.24 -5.48
CA THR A 261 -16.20 -13.87 -5.87
C THR A 261 -15.36 -13.35 -4.70
N ALA A 262 -15.93 -13.25 -3.50
CA ALA A 262 -15.32 -12.59 -2.34
C ALA A 262 -13.94 -13.13 -1.96
N HIS A 263 -13.72 -14.45 -1.94
CA HIS A 263 -12.40 -15.00 -1.60
C HIS A 263 -11.35 -14.78 -2.69
N LEU A 264 -11.78 -14.78 -3.95
CA LEU A 264 -10.90 -14.58 -5.09
C LEU A 264 -10.51 -13.10 -5.21
N ILE A 265 -11.50 -12.22 -5.28
CA ILE A 265 -11.30 -10.79 -5.49
C ILE A 265 -10.86 -10.11 -4.21
N GLY A 266 -11.48 -10.45 -3.09
CA GLY A 266 -11.23 -9.82 -1.80
C GLY A 266 -11.92 -8.46 -1.69
N TYR A 267 -11.31 -7.56 -0.92
CA TYR A 267 -11.80 -6.22 -0.73
C TYR A 267 -10.68 -5.24 -0.35
N VAL A 268 -10.94 -3.95 -0.54
CA VAL A 268 -10.10 -2.85 -0.04
C VAL A 268 -10.60 -2.31 1.31
N GLY A 269 -9.72 -1.65 2.05
CA GLY A 269 -10.10 -0.83 3.20
C GLY A 269 -8.92 -0.01 3.73
N ALA A 270 -9.23 0.90 4.66
CA ALA A 270 -8.26 1.85 5.20
C ALA A 270 -6.98 1.17 5.72
N ALA A 271 -5.81 1.70 5.36
CA ALA A 271 -4.52 1.22 5.82
C ALA A 271 -4.41 1.25 7.35
N SER A 272 -4.01 0.14 7.98
CA SER A 272 -3.68 0.11 9.40
C SER A 272 -2.25 0.61 9.64
N ALA A 273 -1.88 0.84 10.90
CA ALA A 273 -0.50 1.19 11.24
C ALA A 273 0.49 0.10 10.81
N GLU A 274 0.12 -1.16 10.97
CA GLU A 274 0.92 -2.32 10.55
C GLU A 274 1.05 -2.42 9.03
N ASP A 275 0.02 -2.01 8.28
CA ASP A 275 0.11 -1.97 6.82
C ASP A 275 1.06 -0.87 6.35
N LEU A 276 0.97 0.31 6.96
CA LEU A 276 1.85 1.44 6.64
C LEU A 276 3.32 1.13 6.96
N GLU A 277 3.59 0.35 7.99
CA GLU A 277 4.95 -0.12 8.30
C GLU A 277 5.49 -1.02 7.18
N LYS A 278 4.69 -1.96 6.67
CA LYS A 278 5.06 -2.83 5.53
C LYS A 278 5.18 -2.08 4.20
N LEU A 279 4.46 -0.97 4.07
CA LEU A 279 4.40 -0.14 2.88
C LEU A 279 5.27 1.12 3.00
N GLN A 280 6.12 1.20 4.01
CA GLN A 280 7.00 2.35 4.23
C GLN A 280 7.85 2.64 2.99
N GLY A 281 7.90 3.92 2.60
CA GLY A 281 8.63 4.37 1.41
C GLY A 281 7.91 4.11 0.08
N LYS A 282 6.67 3.59 0.08
CA LYS A 282 5.88 3.36 -1.15
C LYS A 282 4.78 4.39 -1.39
N GLY A 283 4.80 5.52 -0.69
CA GLY A 283 3.80 6.60 -0.85
C GLY A 283 2.40 6.21 -0.37
N TYR A 284 2.32 5.44 0.74
CA TYR A 284 1.05 5.12 1.39
C TYR A 284 0.82 6.01 2.60
N THR A 285 -0.42 6.45 2.76
CA THR A 285 -0.88 7.27 3.88
C THR A 285 -2.03 6.60 4.62
N ALA A 286 -2.32 7.05 5.84
CA ALA A 286 -3.44 6.53 6.63
C ALA A 286 -4.83 6.82 6.00
N SER A 287 -4.91 7.72 5.02
CA SER A 287 -6.13 8.01 4.25
C SER A 287 -6.33 7.08 3.05
N ASP A 288 -5.35 6.25 2.71
CA ASP A 288 -5.46 5.35 1.56
C ASP A 288 -6.26 4.09 1.90
N ASP A 289 -7.15 3.72 0.98
CA ASP A 289 -7.72 2.37 0.93
C ASP A 289 -6.75 1.44 0.21
N ILE A 290 -6.43 0.30 0.83
CA ILE A 290 -5.52 -0.71 0.28
C ILE A 290 -6.23 -2.05 0.17
N GLY A 291 -5.78 -2.91 -0.74
CA GLY A 291 -6.23 -4.29 -0.80
C GLY A 291 -5.95 -5.04 0.50
N LYS A 292 -6.99 -5.55 1.16
CA LYS A 292 -6.92 -6.28 2.44
C LYS A 292 -6.94 -7.79 2.29
N ARG A 293 -7.38 -8.26 1.12
CA ARG A 293 -7.57 -9.68 0.84
C ARG A 293 -7.60 -9.93 -0.66
N GLY A 294 -7.32 -11.17 -1.06
CA GLY A 294 -7.60 -11.67 -2.41
C GLY A 294 -6.78 -10.95 -3.47
N LEU A 295 -7.30 -10.87 -4.69
CA LEU A 295 -6.62 -10.18 -5.79
C LEU A 295 -6.47 -8.67 -5.56
N GLU A 296 -7.35 -8.03 -4.77
CA GLU A 296 -7.14 -6.64 -4.36
C GLU A 296 -5.82 -6.47 -3.59
N GLU A 297 -5.47 -7.39 -2.69
CA GLU A 297 -4.20 -7.39 -1.96
C GLU A 297 -3.03 -7.84 -2.83
N VAL A 298 -3.19 -8.96 -3.55
CA VAL A 298 -2.12 -9.55 -4.36
C VAL A 298 -1.66 -8.61 -5.48
N LEU A 299 -2.58 -7.85 -6.07
CA LEU A 299 -2.31 -6.93 -7.18
C LEU A 299 -2.26 -5.47 -6.74
N GLU A 300 -2.16 -5.18 -5.45
CA GLU A 300 -2.20 -3.84 -4.88
C GLU A 300 -1.26 -2.84 -5.59
N GLY A 301 -0.03 -3.25 -5.87
CA GLY A 301 0.96 -2.39 -6.56
C GLY A 301 0.65 -2.08 -8.03
N ARG A 302 -0.21 -2.88 -8.68
CA ARG A 302 -0.70 -2.63 -10.05
C ARG A 302 -2.01 -1.85 -10.03
N LEU A 303 -2.86 -2.13 -9.05
CA LEU A 303 -4.20 -1.57 -8.94
C LEU A 303 -4.21 -0.15 -8.38
N LYS A 304 -3.36 0.22 -7.40
CA LYS A 304 -3.47 1.52 -6.71
C LYS A 304 -3.31 2.74 -7.64
N GLY A 305 -2.46 2.63 -8.67
CA GLY A 305 -1.94 3.79 -9.37
C GLY A 305 -0.98 4.62 -8.51
N LYS A 306 -0.60 5.81 -8.98
CA LYS A 306 0.24 6.75 -8.25
C LYS A 306 -0.38 8.14 -8.28
N PRO A 307 -0.58 8.79 -7.12
CA PRO A 307 -1.12 10.14 -7.10
C PRO A 307 -0.17 11.10 -7.83
N GLY A 308 -0.76 12.07 -8.51
CA GLY A 308 -0.08 13.23 -9.05
C GLY A 308 -0.23 14.42 -8.11
N GLY A 309 0.23 15.57 -8.56
CA GLY A 309 0.00 16.81 -7.84
C GLY A 309 0.58 18.02 -8.55
N LYS A 310 0.28 19.17 -7.97
CA LYS A 310 0.69 20.49 -8.43
C LYS A 310 1.20 21.29 -7.23
N ILE A 311 2.41 21.79 -7.35
CA ILE A 311 3.00 22.76 -6.43
C ILE A 311 2.94 24.12 -7.12
N TYR A 312 2.38 25.11 -6.44
CA TYR A 312 2.20 26.44 -7.01
C TYR A 312 2.25 27.52 -5.94
N ILE A 313 2.51 28.74 -6.37
CA ILE A 313 2.49 29.92 -5.53
C ILE A 313 1.17 30.63 -5.74
N ARG A 314 0.46 30.91 -4.64
CA ARG A 314 -0.73 31.75 -4.66
C ARG A 314 -0.32 33.19 -4.33
N THR A 315 -0.50 34.07 -5.31
CA THR A 315 -0.26 35.51 -5.12
C THR A 315 -1.39 36.16 -4.32
N GLU A 316 -1.15 37.37 -3.79
CA GLU A 316 -2.21 38.16 -3.12
C GLU A 316 -3.37 38.51 -4.07
N ALA A 317 -3.10 38.64 -5.37
CA ALA A 317 -4.10 38.90 -6.41
C ALA A 317 -4.92 37.64 -6.79
N GLY A 318 -4.61 36.48 -6.21
CA GLY A 318 -5.27 35.20 -6.48
C GLY A 318 -4.75 34.45 -7.71
N GLU A 319 -3.74 34.98 -8.41
CA GLU A 319 -3.05 34.28 -9.49
C GLU A 319 -2.22 33.09 -8.96
N GLU A 320 -2.18 32.00 -9.73
CA GLU A 320 -1.40 30.79 -9.44
C GLU A 320 -0.17 30.69 -10.34
N LYS A 321 1.03 30.70 -9.76
CA LYS A 321 2.29 30.46 -10.48
C LYS A 321 2.74 29.02 -10.22
N VAL A 322 2.67 28.16 -11.22
CA VAL A 322 3.05 26.74 -11.08
C VAL A 322 4.57 26.60 -10.95
N ILE A 323 5.00 25.81 -9.95
CA ILE A 323 6.40 25.42 -9.74
C ILE A 323 6.64 24.06 -10.40
N ALA A 324 5.78 23.09 -10.10
CA ALA A 324 5.81 21.76 -10.68
C ALA A 324 4.41 21.17 -10.74
N GLU A 325 4.17 20.32 -11.74
CA GLU A 325 2.91 19.62 -11.91
C GLU A 325 3.19 18.26 -12.55
N LYS A 326 2.63 17.22 -11.93
CA LYS A 326 2.67 15.85 -12.44
C LYS A 326 1.24 15.29 -12.42
N PRO A 327 0.70 14.79 -13.55
CA PRO A 327 -0.59 14.13 -13.55
C PRO A 327 -0.56 12.83 -12.73
N ALA A 328 -1.71 12.39 -12.26
CA ALA A 328 -1.84 11.07 -11.65
C ALA A 328 -1.57 9.96 -12.68
N GLU A 329 -0.96 8.87 -12.22
CA GLU A 329 -0.83 7.63 -12.99
C GLU A 329 -1.93 6.68 -12.53
N GLU A 330 -2.94 6.44 -13.36
CA GLU A 330 -4.06 5.56 -13.00
C GLU A 330 -3.61 4.11 -12.80
N GLY A 331 -4.35 3.39 -11.95
CA GLY A 331 -4.13 1.96 -11.75
C GLY A 331 -4.47 1.13 -12.99
N GLU A 332 -3.80 -0.02 -13.13
CA GLU A 332 -4.01 -0.92 -14.25
C GLU A 332 -5.35 -1.67 -14.13
N THR A 333 -6.17 -1.64 -15.18
CA THR A 333 -7.32 -2.55 -15.28
C THR A 333 -6.84 -3.96 -15.59
N ILE A 334 -7.19 -4.92 -14.72
CA ILE A 334 -6.74 -6.30 -14.78
C ILE A 334 -7.85 -7.19 -15.33
N THR A 335 -7.59 -7.85 -16.45
CA THR A 335 -8.45 -8.89 -17.00
C THR A 335 -8.03 -10.26 -16.48
N LEU A 336 -8.97 -11.00 -15.87
CA LEU A 336 -8.77 -12.37 -15.40
C LEU A 336 -9.24 -13.39 -16.44
N THR A 337 -8.76 -14.63 -16.32
CA THR A 337 -9.27 -15.78 -17.10
C THR A 337 -10.64 -16.30 -16.63
N ILE A 338 -11.10 -15.79 -15.49
CA ILE A 338 -12.33 -16.20 -14.81
C ILE A 338 -13.54 -15.91 -15.69
N ASP A 339 -14.51 -16.83 -15.70
CA ASP A 339 -15.86 -16.57 -16.17
C ASP A 339 -16.76 -16.29 -14.96
N ALA A 340 -17.16 -15.03 -14.81
CA ALA A 340 -17.91 -14.58 -13.64
C ALA A 340 -19.28 -15.25 -13.48
N GLU A 341 -19.99 -15.56 -14.59
CA GLU A 341 -21.28 -16.24 -14.51
C GLU A 341 -21.11 -17.72 -14.21
N LEU A 342 -20.11 -18.40 -14.77
CA LEU A 342 -19.78 -19.77 -14.38
C LEU A 342 -19.44 -19.85 -12.89
N GLN A 343 -18.58 -18.96 -12.39
CA GLN A 343 -18.19 -18.89 -10.99
C GLN A 343 -19.41 -18.70 -10.08
N LYS A 344 -20.29 -17.77 -10.43
CA LYS A 344 -21.56 -17.50 -9.71
C LYS A 344 -22.50 -18.70 -9.73
N ASP A 345 -22.64 -19.39 -10.86
CA ASP A 345 -23.54 -20.53 -10.98
C ASP A 345 -23.03 -21.75 -10.20
N ILE A 346 -21.72 -22.00 -10.20
CA ILE A 346 -21.09 -23.02 -9.34
C ILE A 346 -21.31 -22.66 -7.86
N PHE A 347 -21.07 -21.41 -7.46
CA PHE A 347 -21.27 -20.96 -6.08
C PHE A 347 -22.71 -21.21 -5.58
N LYS A 348 -23.72 -20.90 -6.41
CA LYS A 348 -25.13 -21.16 -6.06
C LYS A 348 -25.43 -22.64 -5.78
N GLN A 349 -24.74 -23.57 -6.45
CA GLN A 349 -25.00 -25.01 -6.26
C GLN A 349 -24.63 -25.50 -4.85
N TYR A 350 -23.72 -24.81 -4.15
CA TYR A 350 -23.37 -25.17 -2.78
C TYR A 350 -24.50 -24.97 -1.78
N LYS A 351 -25.49 -24.09 -2.06
CA LYS A 351 -26.62 -23.83 -1.14
C LYS A 351 -26.17 -23.58 0.32
N ASN A 352 -25.07 -22.83 0.48
CA ASN A 352 -24.40 -22.52 1.76
C ASN A 352 -23.75 -23.71 2.49
N GLU A 353 -23.52 -24.83 1.81
CA GLU A 353 -22.68 -25.91 2.32
C GLU A 353 -21.19 -25.58 2.19
N ALA A 354 -20.39 -26.18 3.06
CA ALA A 354 -18.95 -25.98 3.10
C ALA A 354 -18.24 -26.78 1.99
N GLY A 355 -17.50 -26.11 1.12
CA GLY A 355 -16.69 -26.78 0.10
C GLY A 355 -16.06 -25.82 -0.90
N SER A 356 -15.37 -26.38 -1.89
CA SER A 356 -14.67 -25.62 -2.93
C SER A 356 -14.76 -26.33 -4.27
N ALA A 357 -14.84 -25.54 -5.33
CA ALA A 357 -14.83 -26.01 -6.70
C ALA A 357 -13.87 -25.17 -7.53
N THR A 358 -13.21 -25.83 -8.47
CA THR A 358 -12.29 -25.22 -9.42
C THR A 358 -12.67 -25.70 -10.82
N ALA A 359 -12.73 -24.77 -11.77
CA ALA A 359 -12.90 -25.08 -13.18
C ALA A 359 -11.68 -24.56 -13.96
N LEU A 360 -11.10 -25.40 -14.79
CA LEU A 360 -9.91 -25.11 -15.60
C LEU A 360 -10.21 -25.47 -17.06
N ASP A 361 -9.64 -24.71 -17.99
CA ASP A 361 -9.43 -25.19 -19.34
C ASP A 361 -8.25 -26.17 -19.33
N PRO A 362 -8.45 -27.45 -19.66
CA PRO A 362 -7.40 -28.47 -19.56
C PRO A 362 -6.33 -28.36 -20.66
N VAL A 363 -6.58 -27.59 -21.72
CA VAL A 363 -5.65 -27.39 -22.85
C VAL A 363 -4.76 -26.19 -22.60
N THR A 364 -5.34 -25.08 -22.16
CA THR A 364 -4.60 -23.81 -21.96
C THR A 364 -4.09 -23.64 -20.54
N GLY A 365 -4.71 -24.30 -19.56
CA GLY A 365 -4.46 -24.07 -18.14
C GLY A 365 -5.17 -22.83 -17.57
N GLU A 366 -6.00 -22.15 -18.37
CA GLU A 366 -6.77 -20.99 -17.91
C GLU A 366 -7.73 -21.39 -16.78
N THR A 367 -7.73 -20.63 -15.69
CA THR A 367 -8.66 -20.84 -14.59
C THR A 367 -9.98 -20.11 -14.85
N LEU A 368 -11.06 -20.86 -14.96
CA LEU A 368 -12.40 -20.34 -15.28
C LEU A 368 -13.23 -20.03 -14.03
N ALA A 369 -13.00 -20.73 -12.92
CA ALA A 369 -13.67 -20.45 -11.65
C ALA A 369 -12.84 -20.94 -10.46
N LEU A 370 -12.83 -20.14 -9.38
CA LEU A 370 -12.26 -20.50 -8.07
C LEU A 370 -13.28 -20.19 -6.97
N VAL A 371 -14.03 -21.21 -6.58
CA VAL A 371 -15.17 -21.08 -5.67
C VAL A 371 -14.82 -21.60 -4.28
N SER A 372 -15.20 -20.84 -3.25
CA SER A 372 -15.17 -21.26 -1.84
C SER A 372 -16.52 -20.92 -1.21
N SER A 373 -17.16 -21.92 -0.60
CA SER A 373 -18.47 -21.81 0.05
C SER A 373 -18.42 -22.34 1.49
N PRO A 374 -19.24 -21.81 2.42
CA PRO A 374 -19.95 -20.53 2.29
C PRO A 374 -18.96 -19.35 2.22
N SER A 375 -19.49 -18.15 1.97
CA SER A 375 -18.71 -16.94 1.73
C SER A 375 -19.32 -15.72 2.45
N PHE A 376 -18.79 -14.52 2.19
CA PHE A 376 -19.19 -13.24 2.78
C PHE A 376 -19.35 -12.17 1.69
N ASP A 377 -20.17 -11.14 1.92
CA ASP A 377 -20.31 -10.04 0.94
C ASP A 377 -19.19 -9.01 1.15
N PRO A 378 -18.24 -8.85 0.21
CA PRO A 378 -17.12 -7.91 0.36
C PRO A 378 -17.58 -6.45 0.39
N ASN A 379 -18.76 -6.12 -0.16
CA ASN A 379 -19.30 -4.76 -0.10
C ASN A 379 -19.62 -4.33 1.34
N LYS A 380 -19.85 -5.28 2.27
CA LYS A 380 -20.04 -4.97 3.69
C LYS A 380 -18.82 -4.28 4.30
N TYR A 381 -17.62 -4.62 3.87
CA TYR A 381 -16.40 -3.96 4.33
C TYR A 381 -16.28 -2.52 3.81
N ILE A 382 -16.74 -2.28 2.57
CA ILE A 382 -16.77 -0.92 1.99
C ILE A 382 -17.79 -0.02 2.69
N PHE A 383 -18.94 -0.59 3.07
CA PHE A 383 -20.03 0.14 3.73
C PHE A 383 -19.87 0.26 5.25
N GLY A 384 -18.86 -0.39 5.82
CA GLY A 384 -18.68 -0.50 7.27
C GLY A 384 -19.49 -1.65 7.85
N ILE A 385 -18.83 -2.81 7.95
CA ILE A 385 -19.37 -4.03 8.56
C ILE A 385 -19.59 -3.80 10.05
N THR A 386 -20.73 -4.24 10.59
CA THR A 386 -20.98 -4.09 12.03
C THR A 386 -20.21 -5.14 12.84
N LYS A 387 -20.05 -4.90 14.14
CA LYS A 387 -19.40 -5.87 15.04
C LYS A 387 -20.16 -7.19 15.09
N GLU A 388 -21.49 -7.13 15.05
CA GLU A 388 -22.36 -8.31 15.06
C GLU A 388 -22.24 -9.11 13.75
N GLU A 389 -22.21 -8.42 12.59
CA GLU A 389 -22.00 -9.05 11.28
C GLU A 389 -20.62 -9.73 11.22
N GLN A 390 -19.57 -9.04 11.66
CA GLN A 390 -18.21 -9.59 11.70
C GLN A 390 -18.15 -10.81 12.63
N LYS A 391 -18.70 -10.71 13.84
CA LYS A 391 -18.74 -11.82 14.81
C LYS A 391 -19.50 -13.03 14.27
N ALA A 392 -20.62 -12.83 13.56
CA ALA A 392 -21.37 -13.92 12.94
C ALA A 392 -20.53 -14.68 11.90
N LEU A 393 -19.69 -14.00 11.12
CA LEU A 393 -18.79 -14.64 10.17
C LEU A 393 -17.67 -15.44 10.85
N GLU A 394 -17.13 -14.94 11.96
CA GLU A 394 -16.05 -15.58 12.71
C GLU A 394 -16.51 -16.83 13.48
N GLU A 395 -17.70 -16.75 14.07
CA GLU A 395 -18.29 -17.82 14.90
C GLU A 395 -19.01 -18.90 14.08
N ASP A 396 -19.29 -18.68 12.80
CA ASP A 396 -19.94 -19.67 11.94
C ASP A 396 -19.09 -20.95 11.83
N SER A 397 -19.69 -22.09 12.22
CA SER A 397 -19.05 -23.40 12.22
C SER A 397 -18.65 -23.88 10.83
N ARG A 398 -19.31 -23.36 9.79
CA ARG A 398 -19.00 -23.61 8.37
C ARG A 398 -17.88 -22.74 7.85
N LYS A 399 -17.28 -21.86 8.66
CA LYS A 399 -16.06 -21.10 8.30
C LYS A 399 -16.18 -20.35 6.94
N PRO A 400 -17.10 -19.38 6.80
CA PRO A 400 -17.25 -18.59 5.57
C PRO A 400 -16.01 -17.73 5.26
N LEU A 401 -15.22 -17.37 6.27
CA LEU A 401 -13.96 -16.65 6.09
C LEU A 401 -12.79 -17.52 5.62
N LEU A 402 -12.94 -18.85 5.57
CA LEU A 402 -11.87 -19.74 5.08
C LEU A 402 -11.83 -19.72 3.54
N ASN A 403 -10.67 -19.38 2.97
CA ASN A 403 -10.43 -19.56 1.54
C ASN A 403 -10.04 -21.02 1.26
N ARG A 404 -11.03 -21.82 0.87
CA ARG A 404 -10.86 -23.26 0.64
C ARG A 404 -10.08 -23.60 -0.63
N PHE A 405 -10.27 -22.88 -1.74
CA PHE A 405 -9.54 -23.21 -2.98
C PHE A 405 -8.04 -22.98 -2.85
N SER A 406 -7.62 -22.07 -1.96
CA SER A 406 -6.21 -21.82 -1.67
C SER A 406 -5.59 -22.75 -0.61
N SER A 407 -6.39 -23.62 0.02
CA SER A 407 -5.95 -24.48 1.13
C SER A 407 -5.74 -25.93 0.66
N THR A 408 -4.80 -26.64 1.26
CA THR A 408 -4.66 -28.08 1.04
C THR A 408 -5.69 -28.91 1.80
N PHE A 409 -6.26 -29.89 1.13
CA PHE A 409 -7.09 -30.93 1.74
C PHE A 409 -6.60 -32.31 1.31
N ALA A 410 -6.97 -33.34 2.07
CA ALA A 410 -6.81 -34.69 1.58
C ALA A 410 -7.60 -34.84 0.26
N PRO A 411 -6.99 -35.33 -0.83
CA PRO A 411 -7.64 -35.41 -2.14
C PRO A 411 -8.83 -36.38 -2.17
N GLY A 412 -8.94 -37.25 -1.15
CA GLY A 412 -9.99 -38.26 -1.09
C GLY A 412 -9.93 -39.16 -2.32
N SER A 413 -11.08 -39.50 -2.89
CA SER A 413 -11.16 -40.42 -4.03
C SER A 413 -10.48 -39.91 -5.31
N THR A 414 -10.20 -38.61 -5.46
CA THR A 414 -9.57 -38.10 -6.69
C THR A 414 -8.14 -38.62 -6.88
N ILE A 415 -7.44 -38.98 -5.79
CA ILE A 415 -6.10 -39.59 -5.83
C ILE A 415 -6.06 -40.93 -6.57
N LYS A 416 -7.21 -41.59 -6.74
CA LYS A 416 -7.31 -42.90 -7.38
C LYS A 416 -6.96 -42.81 -8.87
N ALA A 417 -7.31 -41.71 -9.54
CA ALA A 417 -6.94 -41.49 -10.94
C ALA A 417 -5.42 -41.36 -11.09
N LEU A 418 -4.76 -40.60 -10.20
CA LEU A 418 -3.30 -40.50 -10.13
C LEU A 418 -2.66 -41.87 -9.84
N THR A 419 -3.20 -42.61 -8.88
CA THR A 419 -2.74 -43.96 -8.54
C THR A 419 -2.85 -44.91 -9.73
N ALA A 420 -3.96 -44.84 -10.49
CA ALA A 420 -4.15 -45.62 -11.71
C ALA A 420 -3.08 -45.28 -12.76
N ALA A 421 -2.85 -43.99 -13.02
CA ALA A 421 -1.84 -43.54 -13.97
C ALA A 421 -0.43 -44.00 -13.60
N ILE A 422 -0.07 -43.91 -12.31
CA ILE A 422 1.23 -44.40 -11.81
C ILE A 422 1.32 -45.92 -11.98
N ALA A 423 0.24 -46.66 -11.70
CA ALA A 423 0.20 -48.11 -11.87
C ALA A 423 0.42 -48.51 -13.33
N LEU A 424 -0.30 -47.88 -14.27
CA LEU A 424 -0.16 -48.10 -15.71
C LEU A 424 1.26 -47.80 -16.20
N LYS A 425 1.83 -46.67 -15.78
CA LYS A 425 3.22 -46.28 -16.11
C LYS A 425 4.25 -47.31 -15.63
N ASN A 426 3.94 -48.03 -14.56
CA ASN A 426 4.79 -49.08 -14.00
C ASN A 426 4.42 -50.50 -14.49
N GLY A 427 3.61 -50.62 -15.55
CA GLY A 427 3.33 -51.88 -16.24
C GLY A 427 2.22 -52.73 -15.62
N VAL A 428 1.37 -52.18 -14.75
CA VAL A 428 0.18 -52.88 -14.27
C VAL A 428 -0.81 -53.04 -15.44
N ASP A 429 -1.23 -54.28 -15.73
CA ASP A 429 -2.27 -54.54 -16.74
C ASP A 429 -3.63 -54.06 -16.22
N PRO A 430 -4.31 -53.12 -16.92
CA PRO A 430 -5.63 -52.64 -16.51
C PRO A 430 -6.71 -53.72 -16.55
N ASN A 431 -6.53 -54.79 -17.32
CA ASN A 431 -7.50 -55.88 -17.47
C ASN A 431 -7.33 -56.98 -16.42
N GLU A 432 -6.26 -56.94 -15.62
CA GLU A 432 -6.04 -57.91 -14.55
C GLU A 432 -7.07 -57.69 -13.43
N ALA A 433 -8.09 -58.55 -13.39
CA ALA A 433 -9.11 -58.51 -12.36
C ALA A 433 -8.69 -59.25 -11.09
N ILE A 434 -8.84 -58.60 -9.93
CA ILE A 434 -8.58 -59.20 -8.62
C ILE A 434 -9.88 -59.52 -7.88
N LYS A 435 -9.91 -60.65 -7.18
CA LYS A 435 -11.05 -61.02 -6.35
C LYS A 435 -10.96 -60.30 -5.00
N ILE A 436 -11.80 -59.29 -4.81
CA ILE A 436 -12.00 -58.61 -3.52
C ILE A 436 -13.34 -59.08 -2.95
N GLN A 437 -13.33 -59.62 -1.74
CA GLN A 437 -14.53 -60.14 -1.06
C GLN A 437 -14.91 -59.24 0.11
N GLY A 438 -16.20 -58.91 0.21
CA GLY A 438 -16.72 -58.11 1.32
C GLY A 438 -16.35 -56.64 1.22
N LYS A 439 -16.59 -55.90 2.31
CA LYS A 439 -16.36 -54.44 2.37
C LYS A 439 -15.07 -54.04 3.06
N THR A 440 -14.32 -55.00 3.58
CA THR A 440 -13.11 -54.78 4.39
C THR A 440 -11.97 -55.64 3.88
N TRP A 441 -10.76 -55.10 3.88
CA TRP A 441 -9.55 -55.84 3.54
C TRP A 441 -8.38 -55.36 4.40
N ALA A 442 -7.56 -56.29 4.87
CA ALA A 442 -6.35 -56.00 5.62
C ALA A 442 -5.22 -56.91 5.15
N LYS A 443 -3.99 -56.39 5.15
CA LYS A 443 -2.80 -57.22 5.02
C LYS A 443 -2.62 -58.01 6.31
N SER A 444 -2.18 -59.26 6.22
CA SER A 444 -1.94 -60.13 7.39
C SER A 444 -0.98 -59.54 8.44
N THR A 445 -0.11 -58.62 8.04
CA THR A 445 0.83 -57.92 8.93
C THR A 445 0.21 -56.73 9.66
N TRP A 446 -1.03 -56.37 9.35
CA TRP A 446 -1.74 -55.27 10.02
C TRP A 446 -2.46 -55.82 11.25
N LYS A 447 -2.35 -55.11 12.37
CA LYS A 447 -3.01 -55.49 13.63
C LYS A 447 -4.50 -55.18 13.58
N ASP A 448 -4.88 -53.95 13.91
CA ASP A 448 -6.27 -53.55 14.08
C ASP A 448 -6.75 -52.58 12.99
N HIS A 449 -6.07 -52.55 11.84
CA HIS A 449 -6.39 -51.66 10.74
C HIS A 449 -6.86 -52.43 9.51
N SER A 450 -7.86 -51.89 8.83
CA SER A 450 -8.36 -52.41 7.56
C SER A 450 -8.79 -51.27 6.67
N ILE A 451 -8.72 -51.51 5.36
CA ILE A 451 -9.26 -50.63 4.34
C ILE A 451 -10.69 -51.04 4.07
N THR A 452 -11.57 -50.05 4.00
CA THR A 452 -12.98 -50.27 3.69
C THR A 452 -13.34 -49.75 2.31
N ARG A 453 -14.29 -50.39 1.64
CA ARG A 453 -14.96 -49.88 0.43
C ARG A 453 -16.45 -49.73 0.66
N VAL A 454 -17.10 -48.84 -0.09
CA VAL A 454 -18.52 -48.51 0.08
C VAL A 454 -19.43 -49.63 -0.45
N SER A 455 -19.16 -50.08 -1.68
CA SER A 455 -19.92 -51.10 -2.41
C SER A 455 -19.07 -52.36 -2.63
N ASP A 456 -19.73 -53.52 -2.56
CA ASP A 456 -19.17 -54.79 -3.04
C ASP A 456 -20.01 -55.20 -4.26
N PRO A 457 -19.47 -55.13 -5.49
CA PRO A 457 -20.22 -55.49 -6.68
C PRO A 457 -20.34 -57.00 -6.89
N GLY A 458 -19.72 -57.84 -6.04
CA GLY A 458 -19.82 -59.30 -6.12
C GLY A 458 -19.07 -59.93 -7.31
N VAL A 459 -18.29 -59.14 -8.04
CA VAL A 459 -17.52 -59.55 -9.22
C VAL A 459 -16.03 -59.23 -9.03
N PRO A 460 -15.12 -59.92 -9.74
CA PRO A 460 -13.72 -59.52 -9.81
C PRO A 460 -13.56 -58.07 -10.29
N ILE A 461 -12.61 -57.35 -9.68
CA ILE A 461 -12.38 -55.92 -9.91
C ILE A 461 -11.11 -55.73 -10.74
N ASP A 462 -11.28 -55.25 -11.97
CA ASP A 462 -10.20 -54.71 -12.82
C ASP A 462 -10.12 -53.18 -12.64
N MET A 463 -9.20 -52.51 -13.34
CA MET A 463 -8.98 -51.07 -13.17
C MET A 463 -10.21 -50.24 -13.58
N GLU A 464 -10.88 -50.62 -14.66
CA GLU A 464 -12.09 -49.94 -15.13
C GLU A 464 -13.20 -50.01 -14.07
N LYS A 465 -13.51 -51.21 -13.57
CA LYS A 465 -14.49 -51.38 -12.50
C LYS A 465 -14.07 -50.67 -11.23
N ALA A 466 -12.77 -50.66 -10.89
CA ALA A 466 -12.27 -49.94 -9.72
C ALA A 466 -12.53 -48.43 -9.81
N LEU A 467 -12.36 -47.84 -11.01
CA LEU A 467 -12.68 -46.43 -11.25
C LEU A 467 -14.20 -46.19 -11.18
N ILE A 468 -15.02 -47.04 -11.81
CA ILE A 468 -16.50 -46.95 -11.78
C ILE A 468 -17.04 -47.01 -10.35
N TYR A 469 -16.59 -47.98 -9.55
CA TYR A 469 -17.06 -48.17 -8.17
C TYR A 469 -16.27 -47.35 -7.13
N SER A 470 -15.26 -46.60 -7.56
CA SER A 470 -14.32 -45.90 -6.67
C SER A 470 -13.75 -46.83 -5.58
N ASP A 471 -13.29 -48.03 -5.94
CA ASP A 471 -12.96 -49.10 -5.00
C ASP A 471 -11.63 -48.82 -4.23
N ASN A 472 -11.75 -48.43 -2.95
CA ASN A 472 -10.61 -48.14 -2.08
C ASN A 472 -9.63 -49.32 -1.94
N ILE A 473 -10.16 -50.55 -1.87
CA ILE A 473 -9.34 -51.74 -1.61
C ILE A 473 -8.48 -52.04 -2.83
N TYR A 474 -9.05 -51.92 -4.04
CA TYR A 474 -8.30 -52.09 -5.28
C TYR A 474 -7.12 -51.13 -5.38
N PHE A 475 -7.36 -49.82 -5.23
CA PHE A 475 -6.30 -48.81 -5.37
C PHE A 475 -5.23 -48.94 -4.28
N ALA A 476 -5.63 -49.31 -3.07
CA ALA A 476 -4.66 -49.55 -2.01
C ALA A 476 -3.79 -50.78 -2.26
N GLN A 477 -4.35 -51.89 -2.77
CA GLN A 477 -3.57 -53.06 -3.15
C GLN A 477 -2.59 -52.73 -4.29
N LYS A 478 -3.02 -51.96 -5.30
CA LYS A 478 -2.12 -51.53 -6.39
C LYS A 478 -1.02 -50.58 -5.88
N ALA A 479 -1.33 -49.63 -5.00
CA ALA A 479 -0.32 -48.76 -4.37
C ALA A 479 0.69 -49.56 -3.51
N LEU A 480 0.22 -50.53 -2.73
CA LEU A 480 1.09 -51.43 -1.96
C LEU A 480 1.97 -52.31 -2.87
N GLY A 481 1.42 -52.79 -3.99
CA GLY A 481 2.15 -53.58 -4.98
C GLY A 481 3.23 -52.78 -5.73
N LEU A 482 2.98 -51.49 -5.98
CA LEU A 482 3.99 -50.58 -6.53
C LEU A 482 5.15 -50.36 -5.56
N GLY A 483 4.85 -50.30 -4.27
CA GLY A 483 5.81 -49.96 -3.23
C GLY A 483 6.08 -48.45 -3.15
N LYS A 484 6.70 -48.04 -2.03
CA LYS A 484 6.88 -46.63 -1.65
C LYS A 484 7.61 -45.83 -2.74
N GLU A 485 8.75 -46.32 -3.21
CA GLU A 485 9.61 -45.56 -4.14
C GLU A 485 8.90 -45.23 -5.44
N LYS A 486 8.33 -46.23 -6.12
CA LYS A 486 7.60 -46.04 -7.38
C LYS A 486 6.38 -45.15 -7.21
N PHE A 487 5.65 -45.30 -6.10
CA PHE A 487 4.48 -44.48 -5.83
C PHE A 487 4.84 -43.02 -5.56
N THR A 488 5.82 -42.76 -4.68
CA THR A 488 6.30 -41.41 -4.37
C THR A 488 6.91 -40.73 -5.59
N SER A 489 7.78 -41.40 -6.35
CA SER A 489 8.33 -40.86 -7.60
C SER A 489 7.24 -40.59 -8.64
N GLY A 490 6.21 -41.44 -8.69
CA GLY A 490 5.04 -41.23 -9.54
C GLY A 490 4.27 -39.95 -9.18
N LEU A 491 4.00 -39.72 -7.89
CA LEU A 491 3.35 -38.49 -7.42
C LEU A 491 4.21 -37.26 -7.72
N LYS A 492 5.52 -37.30 -7.47
CA LYS A 492 6.43 -36.19 -7.80
C LYS A 492 6.41 -35.83 -9.28
N ALA A 493 6.28 -36.83 -10.17
CA ALA A 493 6.14 -36.58 -11.61
C ALA A 493 4.81 -35.85 -12.00
N PHE A 494 3.85 -35.75 -11.09
CA PHE A 494 2.63 -34.94 -11.22
C PHE A 494 2.75 -33.56 -10.52
N GLY A 495 3.95 -33.16 -10.08
CA GLY A 495 4.18 -31.85 -9.46
C GLY A 495 3.98 -31.81 -7.94
N PHE A 496 3.80 -32.96 -7.28
CA PHE A 496 3.82 -32.99 -5.81
C PHE A 496 5.22 -32.64 -5.28
N ASP A 497 5.27 -31.85 -4.19
CA ASP A 497 6.48 -31.21 -3.63
C ASP A 497 7.09 -30.06 -4.48
N GLU A 498 6.40 -29.61 -5.54
CA GLU A 498 6.85 -28.47 -6.35
C GLU A 498 6.06 -27.19 -6.00
N PRO A 499 6.69 -26.01 -6.00
CA PRO A 499 5.96 -24.75 -5.84
C PRO A 499 5.07 -24.53 -7.08
N LEU A 500 3.80 -24.20 -6.84
CA LEU A 500 2.90 -23.84 -7.92
C LEU A 500 3.25 -22.43 -8.42
N ASN A 501 3.69 -22.34 -9.68
CA ASN A 501 3.85 -21.07 -10.37
C ASN A 501 2.47 -20.54 -10.78
N TYR A 502 1.76 -19.94 -9.82
CA TYR A 502 0.40 -19.44 -9.98
C TYR A 502 0.30 -18.06 -9.31
N ASP A 503 -0.23 -17.06 -10.02
CA ASP A 503 -0.23 -15.65 -9.56
C ASP A 503 -1.03 -15.46 -8.27
N TYR A 504 -2.06 -16.28 -8.05
CA TYR A 504 -2.78 -16.29 -6.78
C TYR A 504 -2.05 -17.18 -5.78
N PRO A 505 -1.75 -16.71 -4.56
CA PRO A 505 -1.05 -17.51 -3.57
C PRO A 505 -1.89 -18.72 -3.13
N ILE A 506 -1.43 -19.92 -3.45
CA ILE A 506 -1.99 -21.18 -2.95
C ILE A 506 -1.10 -21.66 -1.80
N LYS A 507 -1.71 -21.95 -0.65
CA LYS A 507 -1.02 -22.49 0.52
C LYS A 507 -0.94 -24.01 0.36
N ALA A 508 0.20 -24.49 -0.13
CA ALA A 508 0.57 -25.90 -0.23
C ALA A 508 1.18 -26.42 1.09
#